data_AF-J2P491-F1
#
_entry.id   AF-J2P491-F1
#
_cell.length_a   1.000
_cell.length_b   1.000
_cell.length_c   1.000
_cell.angle_alpha   90.00
_cell.angle_beta   90.00
_cell.angle_gamma   90.00
#
_symmetry.space_group_name_H-M   'P 1'
#
loop_
_entity.id
_entity.type
_entity.pdbx_description
1 polymer ?
#
loop_
_entity_poly.entity_id
_entity_poly.type
_entity_poly.pdbx_seq_one_letter_code
_entity_poly.pdbx_strand_id
1 'polypeptide(L)'
;MKKEEALQHLHDNTFRPALAESVAALERYFQQNKDQLVREFVESFRQMLKHIDFMQNNQELPPVGFIHYSLLRTTVLDGTHTFLIEAYTDQWYWEPVECYARYDAAWALQEVSTLISLLDERRKMYMGIIHAADVEYMVLKEMELFCQFVTALVRVAIPEVIKLPEYQQIRKSDRLYVRVGEFKDISEVVYVEERIKREEKESRSLLGQPKGTFCTHETFAHMDLPRSNVDALDLRYCDFSGSDFTDSQFRESVLFGTRWVKSKLPRTDFSHSLLCDADFRHADLSGANFSYAEGQGVSADELHRVPGLLGVQFAYADLEGADFRHSRLYHANFHGANMRNAVFFEKDRERFALSEAQMQQIEWKTE
;
A
#
# COMPACT_ATOMS: atom_id res chain seq x y z
N MET A 1 -33.78 -20.70 -19.42
CA MET A 1 -33.05 -19.79 -18.53
C MET A 1 -32.64 -18.57 -19.32
N LYS A 2 -32.88 -17.37 -18.81
CA LYS A 2 -32.45 -16.12 -19.46
C LYS A 2 -30.92 -15.95 -19.31
N LYS A 3 -30.30 -15.12 -20.16
CA LYS A 3 -28.84 -14.89 -20.12
C LYS A 3 -28.38 -14.36 -18.75
N GLU A 4 -29.12 -13.43 -18.17
CA GLU A 4 -28.85 -12.86 -16.84
C GLU A 4 -28.89 -13.92 -15.73
N GLU A 5 -29.92 -14.77 -15.72
CA GLU A 5 -30.04 -15.89 -14.78
C GLU A 5 -28.88 -16.89 -14.94
N ALA A 6 -28.46 -17.15 -16.18
CA ALA A 6 -27.33 -18.02 -16.48
C ALA A 6 -26.01 -17.44 -15.99
N LEU A 7 -25.77 -16.15 -16.22
CA LEU A 7 -24.58 -15.44 -15.75
C LEU A 7 -24.52 -15.39 -14.24
N GLN A 8 -25.64 -15.08 -13.57
CA GLN A 8 -25.71 -15.08 -12.11
C GLN A 8 -25.44 -16.47 -11.54
N HIS A 9 -26.02 -17.51 -12.14
CA HIS A 9 -25.77 -18.89 -11.72
C HIS A 9 -24.29 -19.29 -11.89
N LEU A 10 -23.65 -18.96 -13.02
CA LEU A 10 -22.21 -19.20 -13.22
C LEU A 10 -21.36 -18.39 -12.23
N HIS A 11 -21.75 -17.14 -11.99
CA HIS A 11 -21.07 -16.25 -11.06
C HIS A 11 -21.05 -16.83 -9.64
N ASP A 12 -22.22 -17.15 -9.10
CA ASP A 12 -22.34 -17.54 -7.70
C ASP A 12 -21.84 -18.95 -7.42
N ASN A 13 -22.06 -19.89 -8.36
CA ASN A 13 -21.72 -21.30 -8.16
C ASN A 13 -20.33 -21.69 -8.67
N THR A 14 -19.64 -20.82 -9.40
CA THR A 14 -18.33 -21.16 -9.98
C THR A 14 -17.35 -20.02 -9.86
N PHE A 15 -17.66 -18.83 -10.37
CA PHE A 15 -16.68 -17.74 -10.40
C PHE A 15 -16.32 -17.25 -9.01
N ARG A 16 -17.30 -16.91 -8.17
CA ARG A 16 -17.05 -16.34 -6.84
C ARG A 16 -16.23 -17.28 -5.93
N PRO A 17 -16.54 -18.59 -5.81
CA PRO A 17 -15.70 -19.51 -5.04
C PRO A 17 -14.29 -19.64 -5.61
N ALA A 18 -14.14 -19.75 -6.93
CA ALA A 18 -12.84 -19.90 -7.57
C ALA A 18 -11.98 -18.63 -7.45
N LEU A 19 -12.60 -17.44 -7.56
CA LEU A 19 -11.94 -16.15 -7.36
C LEU A 19 -11.41 -16.02 -5.94
N ALA A 20 -12.22 -16.35 -4.93
CA ALA A 20 -11.80 -16.32 -3.53
C ALA A 20 -10.61 -17.25 -3.27
N GLU A 21 -10.66 -18.48 -3.81
CA GLU A 21 -9.55 -19.44 -3.71
C GLU A 21 -8.28 -18.90 -4.39
N SER A 22 -8.42 -18.29 -5.57
CA SER A 22 -7.30 -17.73 -6.34
C SER A 22 -6.63 -16.56 -5.61
N VAL A 23 -7.41 -15.63 -5.06
CA VAL A 23 -6.89 -14.50 -4.28
C VAL A 23 -6.22 -14.99 -2.99
N ALA A 24 -6.82 -15.97 -2.29
CA ALA A 24 -6.22 -16.55 -1.09
C ALA A 24 -4.93 -17.35 -1.38
N ALA A 25 -4.86 -18.01 -2.55
CA ALA A 25 -3.62 -18.66 -3.01
C ALA A 25 -2.54 -17.63 -3.33
N LEU A 26 -2.90 -16.54 -4.02
CA LEU A 26 -1.99 -15.45 -4.35
C LEU A 26 -1.46 -14.73 -3.10
N GLU A 27 -2.29 -14.49 -2.08
CA GLU A 27 -1.84 -13.94 -0.80
C GLU A 27 -0.84 -14.85 -0.10
N ARG A 28 -1.10 -16.16 -0.03
CA ARG A 28 -0.14 -17.11 0.54
C ARG A 28 1.17 -17.12 -0.24
N TYR A 29 1.09 -17.11 -1.56
CA TYR A 29 2.27 -17.06 -2.42
C TYR A 29 3.07 -15.77 -2.22
N PHE A 30 2.40 -14.61 -2.21
CA PHE A 30 3.02 -13.31 -2.00
C PHE A 30 3.76 -13.25 -0.67
N GLN A 31 3.12 -13.70 0.42
CA GLN A 31 3.75 -13.67 1.75
C GLN A 31 4.94 -14.63 1.85
N GLN A 32 4.85 -15.82 1.25
CA GLN A 32 5.94 -16.82 1.29
C GLN A 32 7.14 -16.43 0.41
N ASN A 33 6.91 -15.70 -0.67
CA ASN A 33 7.94 -15.38 -1.67
C ASN A 33 8.29 -13.88 -1.69
N LYS A 34 7.84 -13.09 -0.71
CA LYS A 34 7.98 -11.62 -0.66
C LYS A 34 9.40 -11.15 -0.95
N ASP A 35 10.41 -11.71 -0.27
CA ASP A 35 11.81 -11.33 -0.46
C ASP A 35 12.33 -11.65 -1.86
N GLN A 36 11.90 -12.77 -2.45
CA GLN A 36 12.27 -13.12 -3.82
C GLN A 36 11.63 -12.15 -4.81
N LEU A 37 10.32 -11.92 -4.69
CA LEU A 37 9.57 -11.00 -5.54
C LEU A 37 10.14 -9.59 -5.47
N VAL A 38 10.53 -9.12 -4.29
CA VAL A 38 11.19 -7.82 -4.11
C VAL A 38 12.51 -7.76 -4.87
N ARG A 39 13.37 -8.79 -4.76
CA ARG A 39 14.65 -8.82 -5.48
C ARG A 39 14.45 -8.80 -7.00
N GLU A 40 13.50 -9.59 -7.51
CA GLU A 40 13.19 -9.65 -8.94
C GLU A 40 12.63 -8.33 -9.45
N PHE A 41 11.72 -7.70 -8.70
CA PHE A 41 11.20 -6.37 -9.02
C PHE A 41 12.29 -5.30 -9.01
N VAL A 42 13.15 -5.28 -7.99
CA VAL A 42 14.27 -4.33 -7.89
C VAL A 42 15.21 -4.46 -9.09
N GLU A 43 15.48 -5.69 -9.55
CA GLU A 43 16.28 -5.90 -10.75
C GLU A 43 15.58 -5.37 -12.01
N SER A 44 14.29 -5.66 -12.18
CA SER A 44 13.50 -5.12 -13.30
C SER A 44 13.50 -3.58 -13.30
N PHE A 45 13.29 -2.96 -12.13
CA PHE A 45 13.34 -1.51 -11.97
C PHE A 45 14.74 -0.96 -12.30
N ARG A 46 15.81 -1.65 -11.87
CA ARG A 46 17.19 -1.29 -12.22
C ARG A 46 17.42 -1.27 -13.72
N GLN A 47 16.88 -2.24 -14.46
CA GLN A 47 16.99 -2.26 -15.93
C GLN A 47 16.28 -1.06 -16.56
N MET A 48 15.09 -0.70 -16.05
CA MET A 48 14.39 0.52 -16.48
C MET A 48 15.22 1.78 -16.20
N LEU A 49 15.84 1.89 -15.02
CA LEU A 49 16.72 3.01 -14.67
C LEU A 49 17.93 3.12 -15.60
N LYS A 50 18.55 2.00 -15.96
CA LYS A 50 19.66 1.97 -16.93
C LYS A 50 19.21 2.44 -18.31
N HIS A 51 18.01 2.08 -18.73
CA HIS A 51 17.43 2.53 -19.99
C HIS A 51 17.17 4.04 -19.97
N ILE A 52 16.61 4.58 -18.89
CA ILE A 52 16.42 6.02 -18.66
C ILE A 52 17.76 6.75 -18.73
N ASP A 53 18.79 6.29 -17.98
CA ASP A 53 20.12 6.91 -17.97
C ASP A 53 20.75 6.92 -19.37
N PHE A 54 20.63 5.81 -20.12
CA PHE A 54 21.09 5.73 -21.50
C PHE A 54 20.44 6.79 -22.41
N MET A 55 19.11 6.88 -22.40
CA MET A 55 18.38 7.88 -23.21
C MET A 55 18.70 9.32 -22.77
N GLN A 56 18.88 9.54 -21.47
CA GLN A 56 19.29 10.82 -20.92
C GLN A 56 20.69 11.21 -21.40
N ASN A 57 21.64 10.28 -21.42
CA ASN A 57 23.00 10.55 -21.90
C ASN A 57 23.03 10.83 -23.42
N ASN A 58 22.09 10.29 -24.18
CA ASN A 58 21.90 10.60 -25.60
C ASN A 58 21.09 11.88 -25.87
N GLN A 59 20.64 12.59 -24.82
CA GLN A 59 19.77 13.78 -24.93
C GLN A 59 18.39 13.49 -25.55
N GLU A 60 17.94 12.24 -25.50
CA GLU A 60 16.65 11.78 -26.03
C GLU A 60 15.53 11.86 -24.98
N LEU A 61 15.91 11.88 -23.70
CA LEU A 61 14.98 11.94 -22.57
C LEU A 61 15.40 13.07 -21.62
N PRO A 62 14.52 14.06 -21.36
CA PRO A 62 14.73 15.05 -20.31
C PRO A 62 14.67 14.42 -18.90
N PRO A 63 14.79 15.22 -17.82
CA PRO A 63 14.58 14.72 -16.46
C PRO A 63 13.21 14.05 -16.31
N VAL A 64 13.20 12.88 -15.67
CA VAL A 64 11.98 12.07 -15.50
C VAL A 64 11.19 12.57 -14.29
N GLY A 65 9.89 12.78 -14.48
CA GLY A 65 8.93 13.12 -13.43
C GLY A 65 8.01 11.96 -13.06
N PHE A 66 7.82 10.97 -13.94
CA PHE A 66 6.93 9.83 -13.69
C PHE A 66 7.55 8.52 -14.17
N ILE A 67 7.37 7.47 -13.37
CA ILE A 67 7.57 6.08 -13.78
C ILE A 67 6.26 5.35 -13.51
N HIS A 68 5.60 4.87 -14.57
CA HIS A 68 4.27 4.30 -14.51
C HIS A 68 4.29 2.82 -14.87
N TYR A 69 3.75 1.99 -13.99
CA TYR A 69 3.46 0.57 -14.24
C TYR A 69 1.99 0.44 -14.59
N SER A 70 1.70 0.18 -15.86
CA SER A 70 0.35 0.05 -16.39
C SER A 70 0.02 -1.39 -16.75
N LEU A 71 -1.01 -1.95 -16.13
CA LEU A 71 -1.61 -3.20 -16.58
C LEU A 71 -2.33 -2.95 -17.91
N LEU A 72 -1.97 -3.72 -18.92
CA LEU A 72 -2.73 -3.82 -20.16
C LEU A 72 -3.63 -5.06 -20.05
N ARG A 73 -4.96 -4.92 -19.99
CA ARG A 73 -5.86 -6.10 -19.91
C ARG A 73 -5.64 -7.09 -21.06
N THR A 74 -5.18 -6.61 -22.22
CA THR A 74 -4.82 -7.46 -23.36
C THR A 74 -3.68 -8.43 -23.05
N THR A 75 -2.74 -8.08 -22.16
CA THR A 75 -1.62 -8.96 -21.78
C THR A 75 -2.08 -10.14 -20.92
N VAL A 76 -3.24 -10.00 -20.25
CA VAL A 76 -3.88 -11.11 -19.53
C VAL A 76 -4.59 -12.04 -20.50
N LEU A 77 -5.25 -11.48 -21.52
CA LEU A 77 -5.99 -12.25 -22.54
C LEU A 77 -5.07 -13.01 -23.50
N ASP A 78 -3.91 -12.42 -23.86
CA ASP A 78 -2.91 -13.08 -24.71
C ASP A 78 -1.95 -13.99 -23.93
N GLY A 79 -2.04 -13.99 -22.59
CA GLY A 79 -1.24 -14.85 -21.71
C GLY A 79 0.21 -14.41 -21.52
N THR A 80 0.56 -13.17 -21.86
CA THR A 80 1.91 -12.62 -21.62
C THR A 80 2.11 -12.10 -20.21
N HIS A 81 1.03 -11.69 -19.52
CA HIS A 81 1.02 -11.30 -18.10
C HIS A 81 2.01 -10.20 -17.72
N THR A 82 2.19 -9.22 -18.60
CA THR A 82 3.14 -8.11 -18.36
C THR A 82 2.45 -6.80 -18.02
N PHE A 83 3.11 -6.01 -17.17
CA PHE A 83 2.87 -4.58 -17.03
C PHE A 83 3.77 -3.81 -18.00
N LEU A 84 3.21 -2.79 -18.63
CA LEU A 84 3.98 -1.80 -19.37
C LEU A 84 4.60 -0.82 -18.37
N ILE A 85 5.91 -0.62 -18.43
CA ILE A 85 6.61 0.39 -17.66
C ILE A 85 6.88 1.57 -18.57
N GLU A 86 6.50 2.77 -18.17
CA GLU A 86 6.71 3.99 -18.96
C GLU A 86 7.37 5.06 -18.10
N ALA A 87 8.39 5.74 -18.64
CA ALA A 87 9.01 6.89 -17.98
C ALA A 87 8.70 8.17 -18.75
N TYR A 88 8.13 9.15 -18.04
CA TYR A 88 7.74 10.44 -18.58
C TYR A 88 8.44 11.58 -17.86
N THR A 89 8.56 12.72 -18.51
CA THR A 89 8.95 13.99 -17.90
C THR A 89 7.80 14.60 -17.10
N ASP A 90 8.00 15.78 -16.51
CA ASP A 90 6.93 16.51 -15.81
C ASP A 90 5.78 17.01 -16.71
N GLN A 91 5.97 17.02 -18.04
CA GLN A 91 4.94 17.35 -19.02
C GLN A 91 4.00 16.17 -19.33
N TRP A 92 4.25 14.99 -18.72
CA TRP A 92 3.39 13.81 -18.80
C TRP A 92 3.12 13.36 -20.27
N TYR A 93 2.01 12.65 -20.52
CA TYR A 93 1.48 12.14 -21.82
C TYR A 93 1.50 13.13 -23.00
N TRP A 94 1.77 14.42 -22.78
CA TRP A 94 1.82 15.41 -23.85
C TRP A 94 3.13 15.38 -24.64
N GLU A 95 4.15 14.67 -24.14
CA GLU A 95 5.42 14.51 -24.84
C GLU A 95 5.50 13.23 -25.68
N PRO A 96 6.11 13.29 -26.88
CA PRO A 96 6.29 12.16 -27.77
C PRO A 96 7.43 11.21 -27.37
N VAL A 97 7.95 11.31 -26.13
CA VAL A 97 9.12 10.53 -25.72
C VAL A 97 8.69 9.12 -25.30
N GLU A 98 9.12 8.12 -26.06
CA GLU A 98 8.83 6.71 -25.82
C GLU A 98 9.94 6.03 -25.02
N CYS A 99 9.99 6.26 -23.70
CA CYS A 99 10.84 5.48 -22.80
C CYS A 99 9.99 4.41 -22.11
N TYR A 100 10.05 3.17 -22.58
CA TYR A 100 9.24 2.09 -22.04
C TYR A 100 9.98 0.76 -21.91
N ALA A 101 9.49 -0.08 -20.99
CA ALA A 101 9.94 -1.45 -20.78
C ALA A 101 8.74 -2.33 -20.38
N ARG A 102 8.99 -3.62 -20.10
CA ARG A 102 7.97 -4.54 -19.61
C ARG A 102 8.40 -5.16 -18.31
N TYR A 103 7.47 -5.27 -17.37
CA TYR A 103 7.62 -6.02 -16.14
C TYR A 103 6.82 -7.32 -16.24
N ASP A 104 7.48 -8.44 -15.99
CA ASP A 104 6.83 -9.74 -15.89
C ASP A 104 6.07 -9.83 -14.56
N ALA A 105 4.75 -9.91 -14.64
CA ALA A 105 3.85 -10.05 -13.50
C ALA A 105 3.08 -11.39 -13.56
N ALA A 106 3.61 -12.40 -14.25
CA ALA A 106 2.99 -13.73 -14.33
C ALA A 106 2.69 -14.32 -12.95
N TRP A 107 3.55 -14.08 -11.96
CA TRP A 107 3.34 -14.52 -10.58
C TRP A 107 2.01 -14.02 -9.96
N ALA A 108 1.49 -12.87 -10.40
CA ALA A 108 0.23 -12.30 -9.93
C ALA A 108 -0.93 -12.54 -10.91
N LEU A 109 -0.66 -12.55 -12.21
CA LEU A 109 -1.69 -12.53 -13.25
C LEU A 109 -1.98 -13.90 -13.89
N GLN A 110 -1.10 -14.88 -13.73
CA GLN A 110 -1.28 -16.20 -14.34
C GLN A 110 -2.57 -16.89 -13.83
N GLU A 111 -2.91 -16.71 -12.55
CA GLU A 111 -4.15 -17.24 -11.96
C GLU A 111 -5.41 -16.67 -12.62
N VAL A 112 -5.33 -15.44 -13.17
CA VAL A 112 -6.44 -14.85 -13.91
C VAL A 112 -6.72 -15.63 -15.20
N SER A 113 -5.67 -16.04 -15.92
CA SER A 113 -5.84 -16.89 -17.11
C SER A 113 -6.35 -18.29 -16.75
N THR A 114 -5.96 -18.82 -15.59
CA THR A 114 -6.53 -20.07 -15.05
C THR A 114 -8.02 -19.92 -14.79
N LEU A 115 -8.46 -18.81 -14.19
CA LEU A 115 -9.87 -18.49 -13.94
C LEU A 115 -10.67 -18.35 -15.25
N ILE A 116 -10.14 -17.64 -16.24
CA ILE A 116 -10.77 -17.50 -17.55
C ILE A 116 -10.96 -18.88 -18.18
N SER A 117 -9.93 -19.74 -18.16
CA SER A 117 -9.99 -21.09 -18.73
C SER A 117 -11.01 -21.98 -18.00
N LEU A 118 -11.05 -21.91 -16.67
CA LEU A 118 -12.04 -22.62 -15.86
C LEU A 118 -13.47 -22.22 -16.24
N LEU A 119 -13.72 -20.92 -16.35
CA LEU A 119 -15.04 -20.40 -16.69
C LEU A 119 -15.41 -20.66 -18.16
N ASP A 120 -14.44 -20.68 -19.09
CA ASP A 120 -14.67 -21.03 -20.49
C ASP A 120 -15.13 -22.49 -20.65
N GLU A 121 -14.57 -23.41 -19.87
CA GLU A 121 -15.06 -24.79 -19.82
C GLU A 121 -16.45 -24.87 -19.18
N ARG A 122 -16.66 -24.14 -18.08
CA ARG A 122 -17.93 -24.17 -17.33
C ARG A 122 -19.06 -23.54 -18.12
N ARG A 123 -18.81 -22.50 -18.93
CA ARG A 123 -19.88 -21.87 -19.72
C ARG A 123 -20.51 -22.80 -20.76
N LYS A 124 -19.83 -23.89 -21.16
CA LYS A 124 -20.35 -24.85 -22.14
C LYS A 124 -21.64 -25.53 -21.67
N MET A 125 -21.87 -25.67 -20.36
CA MET A 125 -23.11 -26.23 -19.81
C MET A 125 -24.36 -25.38 -20.09
N TYR A 126 -24.17 -24.11 -20.46
CA TYR A 126 -25.24 -23.17 -20.76
C TYR A 126 -25.59 -23.14 -22.25
N MET A 127 -25.11 -24.11 -23.04
CA MET A 127 -25.54 -24.36 -24.44
C MET A 127 -25.57 -23.10 -25.32
N GLY A 128 -24.52 -22.27 -25.25
CA GLY A 128 -24.38 -21.06 -26.06
C GLY A 128 -25.11 -19.82 -25.55
N ILE A 129 -25.77 -19.89 -24.39
CA ILE A 129 -26.34 -18.70 -23.73
C ILE A 129 -25.22 -17.74 -23.24
N ILE A 130 -24.11 -18.32 -22.76
CA ILE A 130 -22.92 -17.59 -22.28
C ILE A 130 -21.78 -17.76 -23.29
N HIS A 131 -21.22 -16.65 -23.75
CA HIS A 131 -20.12 -16.59 -24.72
C HIS A 131 -18.77 -16.40 -24.02
N ALA A 132 -17.66 -16.61 -24.75
CA ALA A 132 -16.31 -16.40 -24.22
C ALA A 132 -16.12 -14.95 -23.71
N ALA A 133 -16.58 -13.97 -24.48
CA ALA A 133 -16.53 -12.56 -24.10
C ALA A 133 -17.29 -12.24 -22.80
N ASP A 134 -18.34 -13.00 -22.47
CA ASP A 134 -19.07 -12.81 -21.19
C ASP A 134 -18.21 -13.26 -20.00
N VAL A 135 -17.44 -14.34 -20.17
CA VAL A 135 -16.49 -14.85 -19.18
C VAL A 135 -15.29 -13.92 -19.02
N GLU A 136 -14.68 -13.50 -20.12
CA GLU A 136 -13.57 -12.55 -20.11
C GLU A 136 -13.97 -11.26 -19.38
N TYR A 137 -15.13 -10.70 -19.71
CA TYR A 137 -15.65 -9.51 -19.05
C TYR A 137 -15.90 -9.72 -17.55
N MET A 138 -16.41 -10.89 -17.17
CA MET A 138 -16.65 -11.23 -15.75
C MET A 138 -15.35 -11.25 -14.95
N VAL A 139 -14.29 -11.89 -15.47
CA VAL A 139 -13.00 -11.96 -14.78
C VAL A 139 -12.28 -10.61 -14.81
N LEU A 140 -12.30 -9.92 -15.95
CA LEU A 140 -11.58 -8.65 -16.10
C LEU A 140 -12.13 -7.51 -15.21
N LYS A 141 -13.36 -7.65 -14.69
CA LYS A 141 -13.91 -6.72 -13.69
C LYS A 141 -13.21 -6.81 -12.34
N GLU A 142 -12.68 -7.97 -12.00
CA GLU A 142 -12.06 -8.25 -10.72
C GLU A 142 -10.52 -8.10 -10.79
N MET A 143 -9.98 -7.51 -11.87
CA MET A 143 -8.53 -7.33 -12.05
C MET A 143 -7.89 -6.51 -10.93
N GLU A 144 -8.63 -5.58 -10.35
CA GLU A 144 -8.12 -4.75 -9.25
C GLU A 144 -7.61 -5.61 -8.09
N LEU A 145 -8.28 -6.73 -7.79
CA LEU A 145 -7.87 -7.65 -6.73
C LEU A 145 -6.45 -8.21 -6.96
N PHE A 146 -6.10 -8.46 -8.22
CA PHE A 146 -4.77 -8.97 -8.61
C PHE A 146 -3.75 -7.84 -8.74
N CYS A 147 -4.15 -6.69 -9.31
CA CYS A 147 -3.30 -5.50 -9.43
C CYS A 147 -2.81 -4.99 -8.07
N GLN A 148 -3.64 -5.06 -7.03
CA GLN A 148 -3.26 -4.63 -5.69
C GLN A 148 -2.05 -5.38 -5.14
N PHE A 149 -1.80 -6.63 -5.54
CA PHE A 149 -0.58 -7.38 -5.18
C PHE A 149 0.68 -6.78 -5.81
N VAL A 150 0.59 -6.37 -7.09
CA VAL A 150 1.69 -5.70 -7.78
C VAL A 150 1.94 -4.33 -7.16
N THR A 151 0.88 -3.56 -6.89
CA THR A 151 0.97 -2.28 -6.18
C THR A 151 1.65 -2.45 -4.83
N ALA A 152 1.25 -3.45 -4.03
CA ALA A 152 1.86 -3.76 -2.75
C ALA A 152 3.33 -4.15 -2.89
N LEU A 153 3.68 -4.97 -3.90
CA LEU A 153 5.07 -5.32 -4.21
C LEU A 153 5.93 -4.08 -4.48
N VAL A 154 5.43 -3.16 -5.31
CA VAL A 154 6.17 -1.94 -5.65
C VAL A 154 6.42 -1.14 -4.37
N ARG A 155 5.40 -0.94 -3.53
CA ARG A 155 5.54 -0.20 -2.25
C ARG A 155 6.63 -0.77 -1.37
N VAL A 156 6.68 -2.09 -1.20
CA VAL A 156 7.68 -2.73 -0.33
C VAL A 156 9.08 -2.79 -0.94
N ALA A 157 9.18 -2.72 -2.27
CA ALA A 157 10.45 -2.78 -2.98
C ALA A 157 11.14 -1.41 -3.13
N ILE A 158 10.36 -0.32 -3.15
CA ILE A 158 10.87 1.06 -3.33
C ILE A 158 12.03 1.42 -2.35
N PRO A 159 11.98 1.08 -1.05
CA PRO A 159 13.09 1.35 -0.13
C PRO A 159 14.44 0.73 -0.57
N GLU A 160 14.43 -0.38 -1.30
CA GLU A 160 15.63 -0.98 -1.88
C GLU A 160 16.01 -0.34 -3.23
N VAL A 161 15.00 0.02 -4.04
CA VAL A 161 15.21 0.73 -5.32
C VAL A 161 15.92 2.06 -5.11
N ILE A 162 15.50 2.87 -4.13
CA ILE A 162 16.07 4.21 -3.90
C ILE A 162 17.54 4.16 -3.45
N LYS A 163 18.01 3.02 -2.93
CA LYS A 163 19.41 2.80 -2.54
C LYS A 163 20.31 2.45 -3.73
N LEU A 164 19.73 2.13 -4.90
CA LEU A 164 20.50 1.75 -6.08
C LEU A 164 21.34 2.92 -6.60
N PRO A 165 22.59 2.70 -7.00
CA PRO A 165 23.40 3.70 -7.69
C PRO A 165 22.70 4.24 -8.94
N GLU A 166 22.06 3.37 -9.71
CA GLU A 166 21.34 3.74 -10.94
C GLU A 166 20.17 4.70 -10.66
N TYR A 167 19.52 4.55 -9.50
CA TYR A 167 18.42 5.44 -9.11
C TYR A 167 18.94 6.84 -8.76
N GLN A 168 20.12 6.93 -8.16
CA GLN A 168 20.77 8.19 -7.81
C GLN A 168 21.36 8.89 -9.04
N GLN A 169 21.71 8.13 -10.07
CA GLN A 169 22.36 8.63 -11.29
C GLN A 169 21.38 9.33 -12.25
N ILE A 170 20.15 8.82 -12.41
CA ILE A 170 19.21 9.41 -13.36
C ILE A 170 18.85 10.86 -13.00
N ARG A 171 18.65 11.68 -14.03
CA ARG A 171 18.12 13.03 -13.88
C ARG A 171 16.61 12.95 -13.66
N LYS A 172 16.10 13.63 -12.64
CA LYS A 172 14.67 13.63 -12.28
C LYS A 172 14.19 15.07 -12.21
N SER A 173 12.92 15.29 -12.52
CA SER A 173 12.23 16.57 -12.30
C SER A 173 12.15 16.90 -10.81
N ASP A 174 11.60 18.05 -10.47
CA ASP A 174 11.43 18.52 -9.08
C ASP A 174 10.66 17.54 -8.20
N ARG A 175 9.74 16.78 -8.80
CA ARG A 175 9.08 15.63 -8.19
C ARG A 175 9.18 14.44 -9.13
N LEU A 176 9.50 13.28 -8.57
CA LEU A 176 9.41 11.99 -9.24
C LEU A 176 8.28 11.18 -8.60
N TYR A 177 7.36 10.69 -9.41
CA TYR A 177 6.28 9.82 -8.96
C TYR A 177 6.47 8.42 -9.54
N VAL A 178 6.29 7.40 -8.70
CA VAL A 178 6.08 6.04 -9.18
C VAL A 178 4.61 5.72 -9.03
N ARG A 179 4.00 5.19 -10.09
CA ARG A 179 2.57 4.89 -10.16
C ARG A 179 2.34 3.47 -10.60
N VAL A 180 1.27 2.86 -10.11
CA VAL A 180 0.83 1.53 -10.51
C VAL A 180 -0.67 1.57 -10.76
N GLY A 181 -1.13 1.00 -11.86
CA GLY A 181 -2.55 0.97 -12.16
C GLY A 181 -2.85 0.32 -13.50
N GLU A 182 -4.04 0.60 -14.00
CA GLU A 182 -4.45 0.15 -15.33
C GLU A 182 -4.06 1.18 -16.40
N PHE A 183 -3.74 0.68 -17.60
CA PHE A 183 -3.32 1.51 -18.71
C PHE A 183 -4.42 2.50 -19.12
N LYS A 184 -4.09 3.80 -19.05
CA LYS A 184 -5.01 4.92 -19.33
C LYS A 184 -6.29 4.92 -18.49
N ASP A 185 -6.24 4.31 -17.32
CA ASP A 185 -7.32 4.31 -16.34
C ASP A 185 -6.77 4.77 -14.97
N ILE A 186 -7.49 4.46 -13.89
CA ILE A 186 -7.09 4.76 -12.52
C ILE A 186 -5.73 4.14 -12.24
N SER A 187 -4.83 4.98 -11.76
CA SER A 187 -3.53 4.58 -11.22
C SER A 187 -3.31 5.21 -9.85
N GLU A 188 -2.69 4.44 -8.97
CA GLU A 188 -2.33 4.87 -7.64
C GLU A 188 -0.90 5.39 -7.64
N VAL A 189 -0.65 6.48 -6.91
CA VAL A 189 0.72 6.87 -6.56
C VAL A 189 1.21 5.89 -5.51
N VAL A 190 2.35 5.23 -5.77
CA VAL A 190 2.96 4.32 -4.80
C VAL A 190 4.19 4.91 -4.13
N TYR A 191 4.80 5.92 -4.75
CA TYR A 191 5.94 6.63 -4.19
C TYR A 191 6.07 8.02 -4.81
N VAL A 192 6.56 8.97 -4.01
CA VAL A 192 6.92 10.32 -4.43
C VAL A 192 8.30 10.67 -3.85
N GLU A 193 9.21 11.12 -4.72
CA GLU A 193 10.44 11.81 -4.33
C GLU A 193 10.24 13.30 -4.60
N GLU A 194 10.30 14.13 -3.56
CA GLU A 194 10.33 15.57 -3.71
C GLU A 194 11.80 16.04 -3.61
N ARG A 195 12.31 16.67 -4.68
CA ARG A 195 13.70 17.13 -4.76
C ARG A 195 13.87 18.58 -4.35
N ILE A 196 12.80 19.37 -4.35
CA ILE A 196 12.79 20.74 -3.86
C ILE A 196 12.34 20.72 -2.40
N LYS A 197 13.18 21.23 -1.50
CA LYS A 197 12.81 21.35 -0.09
C LYS A 197 11.70 22.39 0.04
N ARG A 198 10.49 21.94 0.37
CA ARG A 198 9.37 22.83 0.67
C ARG A 198 9.69 23.70 1.88
N GLU A 199 9.27 24.96 1.85
CA GLU A 199 9.39 25.83 3.02
C GLU A 199 8.53 25.28 4.16
N GLU A 200 9.07 25.32 5.38
CA GLU A 200 8.39 24.80 6.56
C GLU A 200 7.00 25.43 6.78
N LYS A 201 6.85 26.69 6.37
CA LYS A 201 5.58 27.42 6.42
C LYS A 201 4.51 26.80 5.53
N GLU A 202 4.88 26.32 4.35
CA GLU A 202 3.95 25.68 3.42
C GLU A 202 3.58 24.28 3.93
N SER A 203 4.55 23.50 4.42
CA SER A 203 4.27 22.20 5.05
C SER A 203 3.35 22.34 6.26
N ARG A 204 3.55 23.37 7.11
CA ARG A 204 2.62 23.72 8.20
C ARG A 204 1.23 24.06 7.70
N SER A 205 1.14 24.79 6.59
CA SER A 205 -0.14 25.18 5.99
C SER A 205 -0.94 23.99 5.46
N LEU A 206 -0.29 22.88 5.08
CA LEU A 206 -0.97 21.66 4.63
C LEU A 206 -1.58 20.88 5.80
N LEU A 207 -0.89 20.83 6.94
CA LEU A 207 -1.42 20.19 8.14
C LEU A 207 -2.52 21.03 8.82
N GLY A 208 -2.58 22.33 8.54
CA GLY A 208 -3.64 23.23 9.00
C GLY A 208 -4.86 23.33 8.08
N GLN A 209 -4.96 22.45 7.07
CA GLN A 209 -6.09 22.46 6.14
C GLN A 209 -7.40 22.01 6.81
N PRO A 210 -8.57 22.32 6.21
CA PRO A 210 -9.86 21.86 6.72
C PRO A 210 -9.93 20.34 6.86
N LYS A 211 -10.76 19.86 7.78
CA LYS A 211 -11.09 18.44 7.92
C LYS A 211 -11.54 17.84 6.58
N GLY A 212 -11.08 16.64 6.28
CA GLY A 212 -11.33 15.93 5.02
C GLY A 212 -10.37 16.30 3.88
N THR A 213 -9.34 17.12 4.15
CA THR A 213 -8.34 17.45 3.12
C THR A 213 -7.40 16.28 2.85
N PHE A 214 -7.12 16.06 1.56
CA PHE A 214 -6.20 15.05 1.06
C PHE A 214 -4.78 15.62 0.98
N CYS A 215 -3.91 15.19 1.88
CA CYS A 215 -2.49 15.53 1.92
C CYS A 215 -1.68 14.22 1.90
N THR A 216 -1.72 13.50 0.77
CA THR A 216 -1.08 12.18 0.64
C THR A 216 0.31 12.26 0.03
N HIS A 217 1.21 11.35 0.39
CA HIS A 217 2.58 11.26 -0.16
C HIS A 217 3.43 12.53 0.02
N GLU A 218 3.15 13.31 1.05
CA GLU A 218 3.89 14.51 1.41
C GLU A 218 4.96 14.19 2.48
N THR A 219 6.01 15.00 2.53
CA THR A 219 7.05 14.87 3.56
C THR A 219 6.92 15.98 4.61
N PHE A 220 6.78 15.54 5.86
CA PHE A 220 6.76 16.34 7.09
C PHE A 220 7.88 15.87 8.04
N ALA A 221 8.92 15.23 7.49
CA ALA A 221 10.03 14.72 8.26
C ALA A 221 10.80 15.85 8.95
N HIS A 222 11.29 15.60 10.16
CA HIS A 222 12.08 16.54 10.96
C HIS A 222 11.40 17.88 11.29
N MET A 223 10.06 17.93 11.26
CA MET A 223 9.31 19.13 11.65
C MET A 223 9.09 19.19 13.17
N ASP A 224 9.09 20.40 13.72
CA ASP A 224 8.79 20.68 15.14
C ASP A 224 7.36 21.23 15.27
N LEU A 225 6.40 20.34 15.53
CA LEU A 225 4.95 20.59 15.50
C LEU A 225 4.22 20.13 16.78
N PRO A 226 4.69 20.50 17.99
CA PRO A 226 3.99 20.14 19.20
C PRO A 226 2.63 20.83 19.28
N ARG A 227 1.64 20.14 19.87
CA ARG A 227 0.27 20.65 20.08
C ARG A 227 -0.44 21.05 18.79
N SER A 228 -0.11 20.40 17.68
CA SER A 228 -0.79 20.62 16.40
C SER A 228 -2.12 19.86 16.36
N ASN A 229 -3.13 20.46 15.74
CA ASN A 229 -4.37 19.77 15.41
C ASN A 229 -4.34 19.36 13.94
N VAL A 230 -4.34 18.05 13.70
CA VAL A 230 -4.28 17.42 12.39
C VAL A 230 -5.44 16.41 12.25
N ASP A 231 -6.55 16.68 12.94
CA ASP A 231 -7.72 15.79 12.95
C ASP A 231 -8.37 15.67 11.57
N ALA A 232 -8.86 14.46 11.28
CA ALA A 232 -9.66 14.13 10.11
C ALA A 232 -9.00 14.50 8.77
N LEU A 233 -7.66 14.45 8.69
CA LEU A 233 -6.95 14.57 7.42
C LEU A 233 -6.69 13.19 6.79
N ASP A 234 -6.67 13.15 5.47
CA ASP A 234 -6.15 12.01 4.72
C ASP A 234 -4.66 12.23 4.45
N LEU A 235 -3.82 11.53 5.21
CA LEU A 235 -2.36 11.67 5.23
C LEU A 235 -1.67 10.40 4.72
N ARG A 236 -2.35 9.61 3.88
CA ARG A 236 -1.82 8.33 3.42
C ARG A 236 -0.42 8.47 2.84
N TYR A 237 0.46 7.57 3.26
CA TYR A 237 1.85 7.47 2.80
C TYR A 237 2.72 8.71 3.05
N CYS A 238 2.33 9.59 3.97
CA CYS A 238 3.16 10.71 4.37
C CYS A 238 4.34 10.28 5.25
N ASP A 239 5.47 10.95 5.10
CA ASP A 239 6.65 10.75 5.94
C ASP A 239 6.72 11.81 7.04
N PHE A 240 6.54 11.40 8.29
CA PHE A 240 6.68 12.19 9.51
C PHE A 240 7.94 11.79 10.31
N SER A 241 8.91 11.12 9.70
CA SER A 241 10.06 10.57 10.43
C SER A 241 10.89 11.64 11.12
N GLY A 242 11.29 11.38 12.36
CA GLY A 242 12.08 12.29 13.17
C GLY A 242 11.42 13.63 13.48
N SER A 243 10.12 13.78 13.27
CA SER A 243 9.34 14.96 13.65
C SER A 243 8.99 14.95 15.15
N ASP A 244 8.59 16.10 15.68
CA ASP A 244 8.04 16.26 17.03
C ASP A 244 6.57 16.68 16.92
N PHE A 245 5.68 15.83 17.43
CA PHE A 245 4.24 16.01 17.51
C PHE A 245 3.75 15.77 18.96
N THR A 246 4.58 16.12 19.93
CA THR A 246 4.24 16.05 21.36
C THR A 246 2.93 16.79 21.62
N ASP A 247 2.00 16.15 22.34
CA ASP A 247 0.66 16.68 22.67
C ASP A 247 -0.23 17.02 21.44
N SER A 248 0.07 16.49 20.25
CA SER A 248 -0.70 16.74 19.02
C SER A 248 -1.90 15.81 18.86
N GLN A 249 -2.78 16.13 17.90
CA GLN A 249 -4.06 15.44 17.66
C GLN A 249 -4.16 14.99 16.20
N PHE A 250 -4.46 13.71 15.99
CA PHE A 250 -4.66 13.05 14.71
C PHE A 250 -5.96 12.24 14.70
N ARG A 251 -6.97 12.67 15.47
CA ARG A 251 -8.22 11.90 15.61
C ARG A 251 -8.92 11.78 14.28
N GLU A 252 -9.56 10.64 14.04
CA GLU A 252 -10.34 10.37 12.82
C GLU A 252 -9.52 10.53 11.50
N SER A 253 -8.19 10.54 11.56
CA SER A 253 -7.34 10.70 10.38
C SER A 253 -7.11 9.40 9.64
N VAL A 254 -6.88 9.48 8.33
CA VAL A 254 -6.44 8.34 7.52
C VAL A 254 -4.93 8.35 7.43
N LEU A 255 -4.29 7.45 8.16
CA LEU A 255 -2.84 7.37 8.35
C LEU A 255 -2.23 6.10 7.72
N PHE A 256 -2.91 5.54 6.71
CA PHE A 256 -2.46 4.33 6.01
C PHE A 256 -1.03 4.49 5.48
N GLY A 257 -0.14 3.55 5.80
CA GLY A 257 1.24 3.53 5.28
C GLY A 257 2.09 4.74 5.67
N THR A 258 1.70 5.51 6.69
CA THR A 258 2.47 6.66 7.16
C THR A 258 3.75 6.24 7.87
N ARG A 259 4.81 7.04 7.75
CA ARG A 259 6.12 6.75 8.36
C ARG A 259 6.41 7.69 9.52
N TRP A 260 6.58 7.16 10.72
CA TRP A 260 6.82 7.88 11.97
C TRP A 260 8.14 7.46 12.61
N VAL A 261 9.07 6.91 11.82
CA VAL A 261 10.28 6.30 12.36
C VAL A 261 11.10 7.34 13.14
N LYS A 262 11.43 7.02 14.40
CA LYS A 262 12.18 7.90 15.32
C LYS A 262 11.53 9.26 15.60
N SER A 263 10.21 9.41 15.42
CA SER A 263 9.50 10.63 15.81
C SER A 263 9.29 10.72 17.33
N LYS A 264 8.97 11.92 17.79
CA LYS A 264 8.50 12.19 19.16
C LYS A 264 7.00 12.43 19.12
N LEU A 265 6.25 11.50 19.69
CA LEU A 265 4.80 11.47 19.80
C LEU A 265 4.29 11.30 21.26
N PRO A 266 4.95 11.85 22.31
CA PRO A 266 4.38 11.77 23.65
C PRO A 266 2.99 12.40 23.72
N ARG A 267 2.04 11.66 24.30
CA ARG A 267 0.64 12.10 24.52
C ARG A 267 -0.08 12.53 23.23
N THR A 268 0.37 12.04 22.07
CA THR A 268 -0.32 12.27 20.80
C THR A 268 -1.61 11.45 20.75
N ASP A 269 -2.69 12.05 20.25
CA ASP A 269 -4.01 11.43 20.16
C ASP A 269 -4.28 10.87 18.76
N PHE A 270 -4.19 9.56 18.61
CA PHE A 270 -4.51 8.80 17.40
C PHE A 270 -5.88 8.12 17.47
N SER A 271 -6.74 8.49 18.43
CA SER A 271 -8.01 7.80 18.60
C SER A 271 -8.91 7.89 17.36
N HIS A 272 -9.63 6.80 17.07
CA HIS A 272 -10.49 6.68 15.89
C HIS A 272 -9.79 6.82 14.52
N SER A 273 -8.45 6.83 14.46
CA SER A 273 -7.71 6.91 13.19
C SER A 273 -7.57 5.55 12.48
N LEU A 274 -7.32 5.58 11.17
CA LEU A 274 -6.99 4.40 10.36
C LEU A 274 -5.47 4.28 10.22
N LEU A 275 -4.87 3.29 10.86
CA LEU A 275 -3.41 3.14 11.00
C LEU A 275 -2.82 1.96 10.20
N CYS A 276 -3.56 1.38 9.27
CA CYS A 276 -3.10 0.25 8.46
C CYS A 276 -1.68 0.47 7.90
N ASP A 277 -0.74 -0.41 8.26
CA ASP A 277 0.66 -0.36 7.81
C ASP A 277 1.44 0.91 8.20
N ALA A 278 0.95 1.69 9.18
CA ALA A 278 1.71 2.80 9.73
C ALA A 278 2.96 2.30 10.47
N ASP A 279 4.09 2.99 10.26
CA ASP A 279 5.40 2.60 10.76
C ASP A 279 5.87 3.53 11.88
N PHE A 280 5.69 3.11 13.13
CA PHE A 280 6.15 3.80 14.35
C PHE A 280 7.44 3.21 14.93
N ARG A 281 8.24 2.48 14.15
CA ARG A 281 9.46 1.86 14.68
C ARG A 281 10.39 2.90 15.30
N HIS A 282 10.88 2.61 16.50
CA HIS A 282 11.74 3.50 17.28
C HIS A 282 11.13 4.87 17.64
N ALA A 283 9.82 5.08 17.48
CA ALA A 283 9.17 6.32 17.91
C ALA A 283 9.01 6.37 19.43
N ASP A 284 9.00 7.57 20.00
CA ASP A 284 8.54 7.80 21.38
C ASP A 284 7.03 8.06 21.35
N LEU A 285 6.24 7.11 21.82
CA LEU A 285 4.78 7.14 21.87
C LEU A 285 4.28 7.14 23.33
N SER A 286 5.09 7.65 24.26
CA SER A 286 4.77 7.64 25.69
C SER A 286 3.45 8.36 25.98
N GLY A 287 2.48 7.65 26.55
CA GLY A 287 1.14 8.17 26.85
C GLY A 287 0.27 8.46 25.63
N ALA A 288 0.62 7.97 24.45
CA ALA A 288 -0.18 8.15 23.24
C ALA A 288 -1.54 7.43 23.36
N ASN A 289 -2.57 7.98 22.70
CA ASN A 289 -3.91 7.42 22.71
C ASN A 289 -4.22 6.74 21.38
N PHE A 290 -4.35 5.41 21.37
CA PHE A 290 -4.77 4.59 20.23
C PHE A 290 -6.20 4.02 20.41
N SER A 291 -6.97 4.55 21.35
CA SER A 291 -8.32 4.04 21.61
C SER A 291 -9.20 4.13 20.37
N TYR A 292 -9.94 3.05 20.08
CA TYR A 292 -10.75 2.91 18.87
C TYR A 292 -10.01 3.07 17.53
N ALA A 293 -8.67 3.15 17.52
CA ALA A 293 -7.93 3.21 16.27
C ALA A 293 -8.05 1.87 15.54
N GLU A 294 -8.22 1.90 14.23
CA GLU A 294 -8.35 0.70 13.41
C GLU A 294 -7.09 0.49 12.59
N GLY A 295 -6.46 -0.67 12.76
CA GLY A 295 -5.50 -1.19 11.80
C GLY A 295 -6.25 -1.95 10.72
N GLN A 296 -5.54 -2.72 9.90
CA GLN A 296 -6.19 -3.55 8.89
C GLN A 296 -7.32 -4.35 9.54
N GLY A 297 -8.55 -3.97 9.21
CA GLY A 297 -9.72 -4.65 9.71
C GLY A 297 -9.65 -6.09 9.25
N VAL A 298 -10.05 -7.02 10.10
CA VAL A 298 -10.54 -8.30 9.60
C VAL A 298 -11.81 -7.95 8.82
N SER A 299 -11.65 -7.56 7.55
CA SER A 299 -12.76 -7.51 6.62
C SER A 299 -13.39 -8.89 6.68
N ALA A 300 -14.69 -8.96 7.00
CA ALA A 300 -15.44 -10.21 6.88
C ALA A 300 -15.45 -10.74 5.44
N ASP A 301 -15.05 -9.90 4.47
CA ASP A 301 -14.81 -10.26 3.08
C ASP A 301 -13.29 -10.32 2.81
N GLU A 302 -12.73 -11.53 2.88
CA GLU A 302 -11.29 -11.78 2.66
C GLU A 302 -10.82 -11.35 1.26
N LEU A 303 -11.73 -11.21 0.29
CA LEU A 303 -11.42 -10.83 -1.09
C LEU A 303 -10.89 -9.40 -1.23
N HIS A 304 -11.28 -8.46 -0.35
CA HIS A 304 -10.94 -7.04 -0.48
C HIS A 304 -9.84 -6.58 0.51
N ARG A 305 -9.08 -7.53 1.03
CA ARG A 305 -7.93 -7.22 1.88
C ARG A 305 -6.79 -6.67 1.03
N VAL A 306 -6.27 -5.47 1.34
CA VAL A 306 -5.05 -4.98 0.70
C VAL A 306 -3.90 -5.96 1.01
N PRO A 307 -3.29 -6.57 -0.01
CA PRO A 307 -2.30 -7.61 0.17
C PRO A 307 -0.96 -7.04 0.63
N GLY A 308 -0.17 -7.88 1.30
CA GLY A 308 1.22 -7.52 1.63
C GLY A 308 1.44 -6.55 2.79
N LEU A 309 0.38 -6.05 3.41
CA LEU A 309 0.45 -5.21 4.62
C LEU A 309 1.01 -6.00 5.79
N LEU A 310 1.90 -5.36 6.57
CA LEU A 310 2.56 -5.97 7.74
C LEU A 310 1.77 -5.75 9.04
N GLY A 311 0.67 -4.98 8.98
CA GLY A 311 0.02 -4.42 10.16
C GLY A 311 0.79 -3.22 10.71
N VAL A 312 0.29 -2.61 11.77
CA VAL A 312 0.94 -1.43 12.38
C VAL A 312 2.28 -1.84 13.01
N GLN A 313 3.36 -1.12 12.71
CA GLN A 313 4.69 -1.46 13.22
C GLN A 313 5.05 -0.59 14.43
N PHE A 314 5.11 -1.19 15.61
CA PHE A 314 5.58 -0.57 16.85
C PHE A 314 6.94 -1.12 17.31
N ALA A 315 7.67 -1.84 16.46
CA ALA A 315 8.89 -2.50 16.89
C ALA A 315 9.91 -1.50 17.46
N TYR A 316 10.40 -1.78 18.67
CA TYR A 316 11.30 -0.92 19.45
C TYR A 316 10.77 0.49 19.76
N ALA A 317 9.46 0.73 19.66
CA ALA A 317 8.85 1.99 20.09
C ALA A 317 8.74 2.07 21.62
N ASP A 318 8.70 3.30 22.15
CA ASP A 318 8.34 3.53 23.55
C ASP A 318 6.83 3.72 23.68
N LEU A 319 6.11 2.72 24.20
CA LEU A 319 4.66 2.74 24.38
C LEU A 319 4.29 2.90 25.87
N GLU A 320 5.20 3.44 26.69
CA GLU A 320 4.92 3.60 28.12
C GLU A 320 3.63 4.40 28.36
N GLY A 321 2.67 3.82 29.08
CA GLY A 321 1.40 4.48 29.40
C GLY A 321 0.46 4.68 28.20
N ALA A 322 0.77 4.13 27.03
CA ALA A 322 -0.09 4.28 25.85
C ALA A 322 -1.41 3.51 26.01
N ASP A 323 -2.51 4.06 25.49
CA ASP A 323 -3.86 3.49 25.62
C ASP A 323 -4.30 2.80 24.33
N PHE A 324 -4.55 1.50 24.38
CA PHE A 324 -4.99 0.67 23.24
C PHE A 324 -6.41 0.14 23.39
N ARG A 325 -7.18 0.62 24.38
CA ARG A 325 -8.54 0.13 24.64
C ARG A 325 -9.45 0.31 23.42
N HIS A 326 -10.25 -0.71 23.12
CA HIS A 326 -11.13 -0.78 21.94
C HIS A 326 -10.42 -0.72 20.57
N SER A 327 -9.09 -0.71 20.52
CA SER A 327 -8.37 -0.65 19.25
C SER A 327 -8.58 -1.93 18.41
N ARG A 328 -8.47 -1.77 17.09
CA ARG A 328 -8.56 -2.85 16.11
C ARG A 328 -7.29 -3.00 15.29
N LEU A 329 -6.14 -3.04 15.96
CA LEU A 329 -4.82 -3.10 15.33
C LEU A 329 -4.35 -4.55 15.08
N TYR A 330 -5.18 -5.38 14.44
CA TYR A 330 -4.82 -6.78 14.17
C TYR A 330 -3.47 -6.89 13.46
N HIS A 331 -2.69 -7.92 13.82
CA HIS A 331 -1.33 -8.15 13.31
C HIS A 331 -0.30 -7.04 13.62
N ALA A 332 -0.60 -6.11 14.54
CA ALA A 332 0.39 -5.13 14.97
C ALA A 332 1.64 -5.79 15.56
N ASN A 333 2.80 -5.26 15.19
CA ASN A 333 4.10 -5.77 15.60
C ASN A 333 4.62 -4.95 16.79
N PHE A 334 4.62 -5.56 17.97
CA PHE A 334 5.14 -4.97 19.21
C PHE A 334 6.56 -5.44 19.55
N HIS A 335 7.29 -6.06 18.63
CA HIS A 335 8.61 -6.65 18.94
C HIS A 335 9.57 -5.64 19.58
N GLY A 336 10.03 -5.92 20.80
CA GLY A 336 10.99 -5.07 21.51
C GLY A 336 10.46 -3.71 21.97
N ALA A 337 9.16 -3.44 21.85
CA ALA A 337 8.54 -2.21 22.35
C ALA A 337 8.51 -2.18 23.88
N ASN A 338 8.68 -1.00 24.47
CA ASN A 338 8.48 -0.77 25.90
C ASN A 338 6.98 -0.67 26.17
N MET A 339 6.41 -1.64 26.89
CA MET A 339 4.96 -1.72 27.14
C MET A 339 4.58 -1.32 28.56
N ARG A 340 5.50 -0.68 29.32
CA ARG A 340 5.29 -0.34 30.74
C ARG A 340 4.04 0.53 30.92
N ASN A 341 3.11 0.09 31.75
CA ASN A 341 1.85 0.78 32.02
C ASN A 341 0.95 1.00 30.78
N ALA A 342 1.26 0.38 29.64
CA ALA A 342 0.36 0.44 28.48
C ALA A 342 -0.96 -0.23 28.84
N VAL A 343 -2.09 0.29 28.35
CA VAL A 343 -3.42 -0.11 28.79
C VAL A 343 -4.14 -0.90 27.69
N PHE A 344 -4.56 -2.13 28.00
CA PHE A 344 -5.32 -3.01 27.12
C PHE A 344 -6.52 -3.62 27.86
N PHE A 345 -7.51 -4.15 27.14
CA PHE A 345 -8.54 -4.98 27.77
C PHE A 345 -8.09 -6.43 27.91
N GLU A 346 -8.56 -7.09 28.98
CA GLU A 346 -8.28 -8.52 29.22
C GLU A 346 -8.64 -9.41 28.03
N LYS A 347 -9.73 -9.09 27.30
CA LYS A 347 -10.14 -9.85 26.11
C LYS A 347 -9.13 -9.80 24.95
N ASP A 348 -8.25 -8.80 24.91
CA ASP A 348 -7.27 -8.62 23.84
C ASP A 348 -5.94 -9.34 24.16
N ARG A 349 -5.85 -10.04 25.30
CA ARG A 349 -4.61 -10.68 25.78
C ARG A 349 -4.02 -11.69 24.80
N GLU A 350 -4.87 -12.42 24.08
CA GLU A 350 -4.45 -13.41 23.08
C GLU A 350 -4.43 -12.85 21.64
N ARG A 351 -4.85 -11.59 21.47
CA ARG A 351 -5.04 -10.98 20.15
C ARG A 351 -3.74 -10.55 19.48
N PHE A 352 -2.73 -10.21 20.29
CA PHE A 352 -1.45 -9.70 19.82
C PHE A 352 -0.33 -10.69 20.15
N ALA A 353 0.67 -10.77 19.28
CA ALA A 353 1.87 -11.56 19.54
C ALA A 353 2.80 -10.84 20.53
N LEU A 354 2.47 -10.91 21.82
CA LEU A 354 3.23 -10.30 22.93
C LEU A 354 4.10 -11.36 23.63
N SER A 355 5.32 -10.96 24.02
CA SER A 355 6.15 -11.79 24.90
C SER A 355 5.62 -11.80 26.34
N GLU A 356 6.00 -12.80 27.14
CA GLU A 356 5.64 -12.87 28.56
C GLU A 356 6.08 -11.62 29.34
N ALA A 357 7.29 -11.12 29.05
CA ALA A 357 7.81 -9.91 29.67
C ALA A 357 6.95 -8.68 29.35
N GLN A 358 6.46 -8.55 28.11
CA GLN A 358 5.57 -7.45 27.71
C GLN A 358 4.20 -7.58 28.36
N MET A 359 3.64 -8.79 28.46
CA MET A 359 2.36 -9.01 29.13
C MET A 359 2.38 -8.60 30.62
N GLN A 360 3.54 -8.71 31.29
CA GLN A 360 3.72 -8.27 32.68
C GLN A 360 3.86 -6.75 32.84
N GLN A 361 4.24 -6.05 31.77
CA GLN A 361 4.37 -4.59 31.75
C GLN A 361 3.03 -3.88 31.54
N ILE A 362 2.06 -4.57 30.94
CA ILE A 362 0.75 -4.03 30.56
C ILE A 362 -0.20 -3.95 31.76
N GLU A 363 -0.95 -2.85 31.83
CA GLU A 363 -2.13 -2.71 32.66
C GLU A 363 -3.36 -3.30 31.94
N TRP A 364 -3.78 -4.49 32.37
CA TRP A 364 -5.00 -5.13 31.88
C TRP A 364 -6.22 -4.57 32.59
N LYS A 365 -7.20 -4.06 31.84
CA LYS A 365 -8.49 -3.59 32.34
C LYS A 365 -9.59 -4.59 31.98
N THR A 366 -10.57 -4.76 32.86
CA THR A 366 -11.83 -5.44 32.55
C THR A 366 -12.66 -4.56 31.62
N GLU A 367 -13.25 -5.16 30.58
CA GLU A 367 -14.14 -4.47 29.62
C GLU A 367 -15.48 -4.07 30.22
#